data_AF-A0A1G5IPA1-F1
#
_entry.id   AF-A0A1G5IPA1-F1
#
_cell.length_a   1.000
_cell.length_b   1.000
_cell.length_c   1.000
_cell.angle_alpha   90.00
_cell.angle_beta   90.00
_cell.angle_gamma   90.00
#
_symmetry.space_group_name_H-M   'P 1'
#
loop_
_entity.id
_entity.type
_entity.pdbx_description
1 polymer ?
#
loop_
_entity_poly.entity_id
_entity_poly.type
_entity_poly.pdbx_seq_one_letter_code
_entity_poly.pdbx_strand_id
1 'polypeptide(L)'
;MIQPVLKDIVITGNPNIHGKLQFTETEDIGDDFYLSGTACIGTEDDTGAYNFDFGIITPKALERELKESSDIITGAKCFIVSRLDFELITNKINQILLQHEGDTWEDIDIAVNLAPYFDFEYTGSVRLNSEEELLEMIRRHQEESLN
;
A
#
# COMPACT_ATOMS: atom_id res chain seq x y z
N MET A 1 3.88 23.54 0.99
CA MET A 1 4.18 22.38 0.15
C MET A 1 4.62 21.24 1.05
N ILE A 2 3.87 20.15 1.01
CA ILE A 2 4.11 18.90 1.69
C ILE A 2 5.14 18.12 0.87
N GLN A 3 6.24 17.75 1.52
CA GLN A 3 7.18 16.76 1.03
C GLN A 3 6.89 15.45 1.76
N PRO A 4 6.41 14.39 1.07
CA PRO A 4 6.21 13.09 1.68
C PRO A 4 7.55 12.47 2.06
N VAL A 5 7.60 11.90 3.26
CA VAL A 5 8.74 11.15 3.78
C VAL A 5 8.28 9.80 4.31
N LEU A 6 9.11 8.77 4.10
CA LEU A 6 8.87 7.46 4.69
C LEU A 6 9.19 7.52 6.18
N LYS A 7 8.18 7.30 7.02
CA LYS A 7 8.31 7.27 8.49
C LYS A 7 8.61 5.86 8.99
N ASP A 8 7.96 4.87 8.40
CA ASP A 8 8.13 3.46 8.76
C ASP A 8 7.77 2.55 7.58
N ILE A 9 8.21 1.30 7.64
CA ILE A 9 7.85 0.24 6.70
C ILE A 9 7.52 -1.04 7.46
N VAL A 10 6.33 -1.58 7.20
CA VAL A 10 5.88 -2.86 7.76
C VAL A 10 5.84 -3.88 6.63
N ILE A 11 6.57 -4.99 6.77
CA ILE A 11 6.50 -6.10 5.81
C ILE A 11 5.97 -7.33 6.53
N THR A 12 4.89 -7.89 6.00
CA THR A 12 4.23 -9.08 6.55
C THR A 12 4.18 -10.21 5.54
N GLY A 13 4.17 -11.43 6.06
CA GLY A 13 4.05 -12.65 5.27
C GLY A 13 3.06 -13.61 5.87
N ASN A 14 2.82 -14.73 5.18
CA ASN A 14 2.01 -15.81 5.72
C ASN A 14 2.81 -16.57 6.79
N PRO A 15 2.40 -16.56 8.08
CA PRO A 15 3.13 -17.23 9.14
C PRO A 15 3.17 -18.76 8.96
N ASN A 16 2.24 -19.34 8.20
CA ASN A 16 2.26 -20.78 7.89
C ASN A 16 3.34 -21.15 6.87
N ILE A 17 3.85 -20.19 6.10
CA ILE A 17 4.88 -20.40 5.09
C ILE A 17 6.25 -20.00 5.64
N HIS A 18 6.33 -18.83 6.29
CA HIS A 18 7.61 -18.24 6.71
C HIS A 18 7.92 -18.41 8.21
N GLY A 19 6.99 -18.98 8.99
CA GLY A 19 7.15 -19.15 10.44
C GLY A 19 7.02 -17.86 11.25
N LYS A 20 6.71 -16.72 10.61
CA LYS A 20 6.46 -15.43 11.27
C LYS A 20 5.46 -14.59 10.48
N LEU A 21 4.77 -13.69 11.18
CA LEU A 21 3.80 -12.76 10.57
C LEU A 21 4.49 -11.51 10.01
N GLN A 22 5.50 -11.00 10.68
CA GLN A 22 6.16 -9.74 10.33
C GLN A 22 7.67 -9.93 10.24
N PHE A 23 8.26 -9.31 9.23
CA PHE A 23 9.70 -9.16 9.07
C PHE A 23 10.10 -7.79 9.60
N THR A 24 11.21 -7.74 10.34
CA THR A 24 11.74 -6.50 10.92
C THR A 24 13.11 -6.15 10.36
N GLU A 25 13.69 -7.03 9.54
CA GLU A 25 15.01 -6.86 8.95
C GLU A 25 15.14 -7.68 7.65
N THR A 26 16.24 -7.45 6.93
CA THR A 26 16.60 -8.24 5.74
C THR A 26 16.88 -9.68 6.14
N GLU A 27 16.19 -10.61 5.48
CA GLU A 27 16.28 -12.04 5.75
C GLU A 27 16.27 -12.86 4.47
N ASP A 28 16.99 -13.98 4.50
CA ASP A 28 16.92 -14.96 3.41
C ASP A 28 15.73 -15.90 3.63
N ILE A 29 14.64 -15.60 2.93
CA ILE A 29 13.41 -16.41 2.88
C ILE A 29 13.28 -17.18 1.57
N GLY A 30 14.36 -17.29 0.80
CA GLY A 30 14.39 -17.91 -0.52
C GLY A 30 13.98 -16.98 -1.67
N ASP A 31 13.81 -17.57 -2.86
CA ASP A 31 13.55 -16.87 -4.12
C ASP A 31 12.08 -16.98 -4.59
N ASP A 32 11.20 -17.53 -3.76
CA ASP A 32 9.83 -17.86 -4.12
C ASP A 32 8.86 -17.40 -3.02
N PHE A 33 8.55 -16.10 -3.00
CA PHE A 33 7.66 -15.52 -2.01
C PHE A 33 6.80 -14.40 -2.58
N TYR A 34 5.67 -14.18 -1.92
CA TYR A 34 4.82 -13.00 -2.09
C TYR A 34 4.45 -12.49 -0.69
N LEU A 35 4.82 -11.25 -0.40
CA LEU A 35 4.63 -10.57 0.88
C LEU A 35 3.78 -9.31 0.69
N SER A 36 3.21 -8.84 1.79
CA SER A 36 2.52 -7.54 1.86
C SER A 36 3.41 -6.52 2.55
N GLY A 37 3.50 -5.33 1.97
CA GLY A 37 4.19 -4.19 2.54
C GLY A 37 3.22 -3.03 2.81
N THR A 38 3.50 -2.27 3.87
CA THR A 38 2.82 -1.00 4.16
C THR A 38 3.91 0.05 4.38
N ALA A 39 3.87 1.11 3.59
CA ALA A 39 4.70 2.29 3.76
C ALA A 39 3.90 3.31 4.58
N CYS A 40 4.41 3.66 5.76
CA CYS A 40 3.85 4.72 6.57
C CYS A 40 4.48 6.05 6.12
N ILE A 41 3.72 6.86 5.39
CA ILE A 41 4.22 8.08 4.75
C ILE A 41 3.62 9.30 5.47
N GLY A 42 4.48 10.22 5.89
CA GLY A 42 4.10 11.44 6.61
C GLY A 42 4.89 12.65 6.12
N THR A 43 4.89 13.72 6.91
CA THR A 43 5.77 14.89 6.69
C THR A 43 6.87 14.90 7.73
N GLU A 44 8.02 15.52 7.46
CA GLU A 44 9.17 15.51 8.40
C GLU A 44 8.78 16.00 9.81
N ASP A 45 7.97 17.06 9.87
CA ASP A 45 7.58 17.74 11.12
C ASP A 45 6.40 17.09 11.86
N ASP A 46 5.65 16.18 11.24
CA ASP A 46 4.50 15.51 11.86
C ASP A 46 4.86 14.11 12.39
N THR A 47 4.21 13.74 13.49
CA THR A 47 4.22 12.38 14.05
C THR A 47 3.22 11.46 13.36
N GLY A 48 2.18 12.03 12.73
CA GLY A 48 1.20 11.29 11.96
C GLY A 48 1.79 10.74 10.65
N ALA A 49 1.26 9.60 10.23
CA ALA A 49 1.54 9.00 8.95
C ALA A 49 0.27 8.35 8.38
N TYR A 50 0.22 8.33 7.07
CA TYR A 50 -0.78 7.67 6.26
C TYR A 50 -0.25 6.31 5.79
N ASN A 51 -1.13 5.32 5.70
CA ASN A 51 -0.74 3.98 5.28
C ASN A 51 -0.93 3.79 3.77
N PHE A 52 0.14 3.32 3.13
CA PHE A 52 0.22 3.05 1.71
C PHE A 52 0.67 1.60 1.48
N ASP A 53 -0.27 0.75 1.11
CA ASP A 53 -0.08 -0.68 0.95
C ASP A 53 0.50 -1.04 -0.43
N PHE A 54 1.33 -2.07 -0.48
CA PHE A 54 1.92 -2.59 -1.71
C PHE A 54 2.27 -4.07 -1.60
N GLY A 55 2.40 -4.74 -2.74
CA GLY A 55 2.91 -6.11 -2.82
C GLY A 55 4.44 -6.18 -2.96
N ILE A 56 5.05 -7.25 -2.47
CA ILE A 56 6.46 -7.57 -2.72
C ILE A 56 6.53 -9.00 -3.22
N ILE A 57 6.90 -9.20 -4.48
CA ILE A 57 6.85 -10.52 -5.13
C ILE A 57 8.18 -10.86 -5.78
N THR A 58 8.57 -12.13 -5.73
CA THR A 58 9.71 -12.61 -6.52
C THR A 58 9.29 -13.03 -7.93
N PRO A 59 10.20 -13.00 -8.93
CA PRO A 59 9.88 -13.49 -10.27
C PRO A 59 9.31 -14.91 -10.31
N LYS A 60 9.80 -15.80 -9.43
CA LYS A 60 9.33 -17.19 -9.34
C LYS A 60 7.92 -17.30 -8.75
N ALA A 61 7.61 -16.51 -7.73
CA ALA A 61 6.25 -16.43 -7.20
C ALA A 61 5.29 -15.85 -8.24
N LEU A 62 5.71 -14.82 -8.97
CA LEU A 62 4.92 -14.25 -10.07
C LEU A 62 4.65 -15.26 -11.19
N GLU A 63 5.67 -16.05 -11.56
CA GLU A 63 5.51 -17.14 -12.53
C GLU A 63 4.51 -18.21 -12.05
N ARG A 64 4.52 -18.54 -10.75
CA ARG A 64 3.54 -19.45 -10.17
C ARG A 64 2.12 -18.87 -10.25
N GLU A 65 1.92 -17.62 -9.84
CA GLU A 65 0.60 -16.97 -9.90
C GLU A 65 0.04 -16.96 -11.34
N LEU A 66 0.90 -16.74 -12.35
CA LEU A 66 0.50 -16.80 -13.76
C LEU A 66 0.07 -18.20 -14.23
N LYS A 67 0.64 -19.25 -13.63
CA LYS A 67 0.30 -20.64 -13.99
C LYS A 67 -0.93 -21.15 -13.26
N GLU A 68 -1.13 -20.72 -12.01
CA GLU A 68 -2.13 -21.28 -11.11
C GLU A 68 -3.44 -20.49 -11.07
N SER A 69 -3.36 -19.15 -11.20
CA SER A 69 -4.48 -18.27 -10.85
C SER A 69 -5.00 -17.44 -12.02
N SER A 70 -4.14 -17.00 -12.95
CA SER A 70 -4.56 -16.10 -14.04
C SER A 70 -3.59 -16.11 -15.23
N ASP A 71 -4.11 -16.08 -16.45
CA ASP A 71 -3.28 -15.94 -17.66
C ASP A 71 -2.65 -14.53 -17.81
N ILE A 72 -3.15 -13.53 -17.06
CA ILE A 72 -2.70 -12.13 -17.10
C ILE A 72 -2.70 -11.52 -15.69
N ILE A 73 -1.62 -10.82 -15.31
CA ILE A 73 -1.52 -10.09 -14.04
C ILE A 73 -1.20 -8.62 -14.31
N THR A 74 -1.95 -7.73 -13.66
CA THR A 74 -1.62 -6.30 -13.60
C THR A 74 -0.68 -6.06 -12.43
N GLY A 75 0.61 -5.80 -12.70
CA GLY A 75 1.64 -5.62 -11.67
C GLY A 75 1.65 -4.26 -10.96
N ALA A 76 0.54 -3.50 -11.01
CA ALA A 76 0.45 -2.21 -10.32
C ALA A 76 0.60 -2.41 -8.80
N LYS A 77 1.17 -1.42 -8.12
CA LYS A 77 1.33 -1.42 -6.66
C LYS A 77 2.11 -2.63 -6.11
N CYS A 78 3.01 -3.21 -6.89
CA CYS A 78 3.81 -4.37 -6.51
C CYS A 78 5.28 -4.20 -6.90
N PHE A 79 6.18 -4.42 -5.95
CA PHE A 79 7.62 -4.42 -6.17
C PHE A 79 8.10 -5.83 -6.48
N ILE A 80 8.67 -5.99 -7.68
CA ILE A 80 9.30 -7.24 -8.09
C ILE A 80 10.75 -7.24 -7.61
N VAL A 81 11.09 -8.13 -6.69
CA VAL A 81 12.40 -8.19 -6.03
C VAL A 81 13.06 -9.55 -6.23
N SER A 82 14.39 -9.60 -6.28
CA SER A 82 15.12 -10.88 -6.35
C SER A 82 15.27 -11.57 -5.00
N ARG A 83 15.16 -10.81 -3.90
CA ARG A 83 15.27 -11.25 -2.51
C ARG A 83 14.60 -10.23 -1.60
N LEU A 84 14.27 -10.62 -0.38
CA LEU A 84 13.81 -9.68 0.64
C LEU A 84 15.00 -8.85 1.11
N ASP A 85 14.95 -7.54 0.91
CA ASP A 85 16.03 -6.61 1.25
C ASP A 85 15.40 -5.27 1.64
N PHE A 86 15.32 -5.01 2.94
CA PHE A 86 14.66 -3.83 3.48
C PHE A 86 15.31 -2.54 2.97
N GLU A 87 16.63 -2.50 2.92
CA GLU A 87 17.37 -1.32 2.45
C GLU A 87 17.03 -1.01 0.99
N LEU A 88 17.01 -2.01 0.12
CA LEU A 88 16.64 -1.81 -1.28
C LEU A 88 15.20 -1.33 -1.44
N ILE A 89 14.26 -1.90 -0.69
CA ILE A 89 12.84 -1.52 -0.73
C ILE A 89 12.66 -0.09 -0.19
N THR A 90 13.23 0.22 0.97
CA THR A 90 13.22 1.56 1.58
C THR A 90 13.82 2.60 0.63
N ASN A 91 14.98 2.31 0.02
CA ASN A 91 15.60 3.21 -0.95
C ASN A 91 14.72 3.43 -2.17
N LYS A 92 14.05 2.38 -2.66
CA LYS A 92 13.15 2.50 -3.80
C LYS A 92 11.91 3.35 -3.46
N ILE A 93 11.33 3.17 -2.27
CA ILE A 93 10.23 4.01 -1.80
C ILE A 93 10.68 5.46 -1.68
N ASN A 94 11.80 5.73 -1.01
CA ASN A 94 12.33 7.10 -0.90
C ASN A 94 12.58 7.76 -2.25
N GLN A 95 13.08 7.02 -3.25
CA GLN A 95 13.22 7.54 -4.61
C GLN A 95 11.90 7.93 -5.26
N ILE A 96 10.83 7.18 -4.99
CA ILE A 96 9.48 7.53 -5.44
C ILE A 96 9.04 8.82 -4.73
N LEU A 97 9.12 8.87 -3.40
CA LEU A 97 8.65 10.01 -2.61
C LEU A 97 9.36 11.32 -2.96
N LEU A 98 10.67 11.28 -3.25
CA LEU A 98 11.46 12.44 -3.67
C LEU A 98 10.98 13.09 -4.98
N GLN A 99 10.19 12.38 -5.79
CA GLN A 99 9.65 12.89 -7.06
C GLN A 99 8.29 13.56 -6.88
N HIS A 100 7.75 13.57 -5.67
CA HIS A 100 6.39 14.02 -5.39
C HIS A 100 6.39 15.08 -4.30
N GLU A 101 5.67 16.16 -4.56
CA GLU A 101 5.38 17.26 -3.64
C GLU A 101 3.97 17.78 -3.96
N GLY A 102 3.30 18.39 -2.98
CA GLY A 102 1.95 18.91 -3.19
C GLY A 102 1.57 19.93 -2.13
N ASP A 103 0.45 20.64 -2.30
CA ASP A 103 -0.02 21.58 -1.29
C ASP A 103 -0.87 20.89 -0.22
N THR A 104 -1.56 19.82 -0.59
CA THR A 104 -2.36 18.97 0.29
C THR A 104 -1.99 17.49 0.17
N TRP A 105 -2.38 16.68 1.16
CA TRP A 105 -2.23 15.23 1.06
C TRP A 105 -3.08 14.68 -0.06
N GLU A 106 -4.27 15.22 -0.27
CA GLU A 106 -5.14 14.89 -1.38
C GLU A 106 -4.46 15.07 -2.75
N ASP A 107 -3.62 16.12 -2.91
CA ASP A 107 -2.83 16.34 -4.14
C ASP A 107 -1.71 15.30 -4.34
N ILE A 108 -1.13 14.83 -3.24
CA ILE A 108 -0.06 13.81 -3.25
C ILE A 108 -0.64 12.40 -3.45
N ASP A 109 -1.82 12.15 -2.89
CA ASP A 109 -2.44 10.85 -2.74
C ASP A 109 -3.40 10.47 -3.88
N ILE A 110 -4.46 11.26 -4.12
CA ILE A 110 -5.76 10.71 -4.54
C ILE A 110 -5.83 10.20 -5.98
N ALA A 111 -4.89 10.48 -6.89
CA ALA A 111 -5.02 9.98 -8.26
C ALA A 111 -3.76 9.90 -9.14
N VAL A 112 -2.71 10.67 -8.87
CA VAL A 112 -1.68 10.92 -9.90
C VAL A 112 -0.28 10.47 -9.50
N ASN A 113 0.11 10.74 -8.27
CA ASN A 113 1.52 10.70 -7.89
C ASN A 113 1.91 9.36 -7.24
N LEU A 114 1.23 8.96 -6.16
CA LEU A 114 1.57 7.74 -5.43
C LEU A 114 0.72 6.51 -5.83
N ALA A 115 -0.49 6.71 -6.34
CA ALA A 115 -1.42 5.65 -6.73
C ALA A 115 -0.87 4.57 -7.70
N PRO A 116 0.07 4.87 -8.63
CA PRO A 116 0.69 3.82 -9.44
C PRO A 116 1.52 2.82 -8.63
N TYR A 117 2.02 3.23 -7.47
CA TYR A 117 2.97 2.49 -6.65
C TYR A 117 2.35 1.90 -5.38
N PHE A 118 1.27 2.49 -4.88
CA PHE A 118 0.68 2.13 -3.59
C PHE A 118 -0.85 2.15 -3.61
N ASP A 119 -1.45 1.42 -2.67
CA ASP A 119 -2.87 1.54 -2.33
C ASP A 119 -3.02 2.35 -1.05
N PHE A 120 -3.74 3.47 -1.12
CA PHE A 120 -3.94 4.30 0.06
C PHE A 120 -5.04 3.71 0.93
N GLU A 121 -4.89 3.73 2.26
CA GLU A 121 -5.82 3.12 3.20
C GLU A 121 -7.28 3.63 3.10
N TYR A 122 -7.47 4.86 2.61
CA TYR A 122 -8.81 5.43 2.40
C TYR A 122 -9.29 5.31 0.94
N THR A 123 -8.61 4.55 0.08
CA THR A 123 -9.06 4.29 -1.29
C THR A 123 -10.44 3.64 -1.25
N GLY A 124 -11.41 4.25 -1.95
CA GLY A 124 -12.80 3.80 -1.95
C GLY A 124 -13.61 4.14 -0.69
N SER A 125 -13.04 4.90 0.24
CA SER A 125 -13.76 5.43 1.40
C SER A 125 -14.60 6.65 1.03
N VAL A 126 -15.78 6.79 1.65
CA VAL A 126 -16.58 8.00 1.57
C VAL A 126 -16.17 8.92 2.72
N ARG A 127 -15.64 10.09 2.40
CA ARG A 127 -15.35 11.12 3.40
C ARG A 127 -16.66 11.81 3.80
N LEU A 128 -16.99 11.70 5.09
CA LEU A 128 -18.12 12.40 5.69
C LEU A 128 -17.63 13.73 6.25
N ASN A 129 -18.27 14.82 5.86
CA ASN A 129 -17.94 16.17 6.33
C ASN A 129 -18.81 16.60 7.50
N SER A 130 -19.93 15.92 7.74
CA SER A 130 -20.81 16.17 8.90
C SER A 130 -21.62 14.94 9.32
N GLU A 131 -22.22 15.02 10.51
CA GLU A 131 -23.14 14.01 11.03
C GLU A 131 -24.44 13.96 10.20
N GLU A 132 -24.89 15.10 9.67
CA GLU A 132 -26.08 15.16 8.80
C GLU A 132 -25.88 14.38 7.50
N GLU A 133 -24.70 14.48 6.87
CA GLU A 133 -24.37 13.70 5.67
C GLU A 133 -24.43 12.19 5.96
N LEU A 134 -23.91 11.77 7.12
CA LEU A 134 -23.99 10.37 7.55
C LEU A 134 -25.44 9.91 7.74
N LEU A 135 -26.26 10.70 8.43
CA LEU A 135 -27.67 10.39 8.67
C LEU A 135 -28.48 10.35 7.37
N GLU A 136 -28.14 11.16 6.37
CA GLU A 136 -28.74 11.11 5.04
C GLU A 136 -28.35 9.85 4.27
N MET A 137 -27.07 9.44 4.29
CA MET A 137 -26.62 8.19 3.69
C MET A 137 -27.34 6.97 4.29
N ILE A 138 -27.49 6.93 5.62
CA ILE A 138 -28.20 5.84 6.31
C ILE A 138 -29.67 5.78 5.86
N ARG A 139 -30.34 6.94 5.77
CA ARG A 139 -31.76 7.01 5.33
C ARG A 139 -31.93 6.50 3.91
N ARG A 140 -31.09 6.95 2.96
CA ARG A 140 -31.13 6.50 1.57
C ARG A 140 -30.96 4.99 1.44
N HIS A 141 -30.02 4.42 2.18
CA HIS A 141 -29.78 2.97 2.12
C HIS A 141 -30.96 2.15 2.65
N GLN A 142 -31.66 2.65 3.69
CA GLN A 142 -32.88 2.02 4.20
C GLN A 142 -34.01 2.05 3.16
N GLU A 143 -34.21 3.17 2.48
CA GLU A 143 -35.23 3.32 1.42
C GLU A 143 -34.94 2.43 0.20
N GLU A 144 -33.66 2.28 -0.18
CA GLU A 144 -33.22 1.38 -1.25
C GLU A 144 -33.37 -0.10 -0.88
N SER A 145 -33.26 -0.46 0.40
CA SER A 145 -33.41 -1.85 0.90
C SER A 145 -34.87 -2.30 1.03
N LEU A 146 -35.82 -1.36 0.93
CA LEU A 146 -37.27 -1.58 1.06
C LEU A 146 -38.00 -1.70 -0.29
N ASN A 147 -37.29 -1.48 -1.40
CA ASN A 147 -37.78 -1.62 -2.78
C ASN A 147 -37.17 -2.86 -3.46
#